data_AF-A0A7S3V3M4-F1
#
_entry.id   AF-A0A7S3V3M4-F1
#
_cell.length_a   1.000
_cell.length_b   1.000
_cell.length_c   1.000
_cell.angle_alpha   90.00
_cell.angle_beta   90.00
_cell.angle_gamma   90.00
#
_symmetry.space_group_name_H-M   'P 1'
#
loop_
_entity.id
_entity.type
_entity.pdbx_description
1 polymer ?
#
loop_
_entity_poly.entity_id
_entity_poly.type
_entity_poly.pdbx_seq_one_letter_code
_entity_poly.pdbx_strand_id
1 'polypeptide(L)'
;KIAVYHARQYYDQPFVTAKDGNVFFKKSEKRTSFDSIPGEKLRLGYFSYDFNNHPTTHLVEALFVHHDASEFESHAISFGKDDGTNFRKRIVATADYFHDMATFSHAEAVDSIKRKA
;
A
#
# COMPACT_ATOMS: atom_id res chain seq x y z
N LYS A 1 8.08 4.47 9.57
CA LYS A 1 8.24 4.60 8.11
C LYS A 1 7.50 3.48 7.38
N ILE A 2 6.52 3.78 6.53
CA ILE A 2 5.68 2.79 5.83
C ILE A 2 6.28 2.45 4.45
N ALA A 3 6.55 1.17 4.17
CA ALA A 3 6.85 0.66 2.84
C ALA A 3 5.53 0.43 2.09
N VAL A 4 5.26 1.23 1.07
CA VAL A 4 4.06 1.13 0.23
C VAL A 4 4.29 0.07 -0.84
N TYR A 5 3.67 -1.10 -0.68
CA TYR A 5 3.67 -2.17 -1.69
C TYR A 5 2.30 -2.21 -2.36
N HIS A 6 2.17 -1.50 -3.48
CA HIS A 6 1.12 -1.76 -4.46
C HIS A 6 1.77 -1.95 -5.81
N ALA A 7 1.18 -2.81 -6.65
CA ALA A 7 1.63 -3.17 -7.98
C ALA A 7 1.96 -1.91 -8.81
N ARG A 8 3.24 -1.54 -8.81
CA ARG A 8 3.82 -0.42 -9.55
C ARG A 8 3.79 -0.64 -11.07
N GLN A 9 3.30 -1.81 -11.50
CA GLN A 9 3.29 -2.24 -12.90
C GLN A 9 2.38 -1.38 -13.80
N TYR A 10 1.44 -0.58 -13.27
CA TYR A 10 0.53 0.22 -14.11
C TYR A 10 0.78 1.74 -14.12
N TYR A 11 1.55 2.31 -13.17
CA TYR A 11 1.79 3.76 -13.11
C TYR A 11 3.26 4.17 -13.31
N ASP A 12 4.21 3.24 -13.27
CA ASP A 12 5.56 3.47 -13.82
C ASP A 12 5.56 3.22 -15.34
N GLN A 13 4.64 3.85 -16.08
CA GLN A 13 5.00 4.14 -17.46
C GLN A 13 6.18 5.11 -17.36
N PRO A 14 7.37 4.76 -17.92
CA PRO A 14 8.44 5.74 -17.97
C PRO A 14 7.86 7.00 -18.61
N PHE A 15 8.11 8.17 -18.03
CA PHE A 15 7.88 9.42 -18.74
C PHE A 15 8.77 9.34 -20.00
N VAL A 16 8.20 8.91 -21.12
CA VAL A 16 8.92 8.77 -22.37
C VAL A 16 9.09 10.18 -22.93
N THR A 17 10.29 10.72 -22.78
CA THR A 17 10.71 11.87 -23.57
C THR A 17 11.33 11.37 -24.87
N ALA A 18 10.66 11.60 -25.99
CA ALA A 18 11.26 11.45 -27.30
C ALA A 18 12.04 12.72 -27.63
N LYS A 19 13.33 12.60 -27.95
CA LYS A 19 14.14 13.69 -28.49
C LYS A 19 14.97 13.14 -29.64
N ASP A 20 14.89 13.79 -30.79
CA ASP A 20 15.67 13.45 -31.99
C ASP A 20 15.54 11.97 -32.41
N GLY A 21 14.30 11.44 -32.38
CA GLY A 21 14.01 10.05 -32.77
C GLY A 21 14.44 8.98 -31.76
N ASN A 22 15.01 9.38 -30.61
CA ASN A 22 15.47 8.46 -29.58
C ASN A 22 14.55 8.48 -28.35
N VAL A 23 14.26 7.28 -27.84
CA VAL A 23 13.46 7.04 -26.64
C VAL A 23 14.39 7.00 -25.43
N PHE A 24 14.23 7.94 -24.49
CA PHE A 24 14.99 7.96 -23.25
C PHE A 24 14.15 7.48 -22.07
N PHE A 25 14.63 6.45 -21.37
CA PHE A 25 14.08 6.02 -20.09
C PHE A 25 14.72 6.83 -18.96
N LYS A 26 13.96 7.68 -18.27
CA LYS A 26 14.45 8.31 -17.04
C LYS A 26 14.40 7.28 -15.91
N LYS A 27 15.56 6.77 -15.49
CA LYS A 27 15.69 5.95 -14.28
C LYS A 27 15.10 6.73 -13.10
N SER A 28 14.20 6.11 -12.33
CA SER A 28 13.64 6.77 -11.15
C SER A 28 14.78 7.03 -10.14
N GLU A 29 15.21 8.28 -10.01
CA GLU A 29 16.20 8.70 -9.04
C GLU A 29 15.53 8.87 -7.68
N LYS A 30 15.61 7.81 -6.87
CA LYS A 30 15.78 7.80 -5.41
C LYS A 30 15.39 6.41 -4.90
N ARG A 31 16.37 5.50 -4.84
CA ARG A 31 16.31 4.43 -3.85
C ARG A 31 16.68 5.09 -2.53
N THR A 32 15.69 5.44 -1.71
CA THR A 32 15.97 5.75 -0.31
C THR A 32 16.55 4.47 0.29
N SER A 33 17.84 4.45 0.60
CA SER A 33 18.38 3.44 1.49
C SER A 33 17.62 3.57 2.81
N PHE A 34 16.89 2.53 3.18
CA PHE A 34 16.21 2.48 4.46
C PHE A 34 17.18 1.84 5.45
N ASP A 35 17.78 2.66 6.31
CA ASP A 35 18.48 2.12 7.46
C ASP A 35 17.44 1.48 8.38
N SER A 36 17.57 0.17 8.61
CA SER A 36 16.78 -0.51 9.62
C SER A 36 17.26 -0.03 10.99
N ILE A 37 16.33 0.44 11.82
CA ILE A 37 16.60 0.74 13.21
C ILE A 37 16.45 -0.59 13.97
N PRO A 38 17.51 -1.13 14.61
CA PRO A 38 17.41 -2.38 15.34
C PRO A 38 16.30 -2.32 16.39
N GLY A 39 15.38 -3.28 16.35
CA GLY A 39 14.24 -3.36 17.28
C GLY A 39 12.98 -2.61 16.83
N GLU A 40 13.00 -1.88 15.71
CA GLU A 40 11.78 -1.34 15.11
C GLU A 40 11.19 -2.29 14.06
N LYS A 41 9.87 -2.48 14.12
CA LYS A 41 9.12 -3.22 13.10
C LYS A 41 9.09 -2.46 11.79
N LEU A 42 9.19 -3.17 10.67
CA LEU A 42 8.93 -2.60 9.35
C LEU A 42 7.43 -2.40 9.16
N ARG A 43 7.01 -1.15 8.96
CA ARG A 43 5.60 -0.84 8.67
C ARG A 43 5.29 -1.09 7.20
N LEU A 44 4.31 -1.94 6.91
CA LEU A 44 3.88 -2.31 5.56
C LEU A 44 2.52 -1.69 5.25
N GLY A 45 2.44 -0.87 4.20
CA GLY A 45 1.21 -0.22 3.77
C GLY A 45 0.63 -0.88 2.53
N TYR A 46 -0.50 -1.57 2.69
CA TYR A 46 -1.26 -2.16 1.59
C TYR A 46 -2.42 -1.24 1.22
N PHE A 47 -2.39 -0.65 0.03
CA PHE A 47 -3.42 0.26 -0.46
C PHE A 47 -4.33 -0.47 -1.43
N SER A 48 -5.63 -0.51 -1.22
CA SER A 48 -6.52 -1.12 -2.21
C SER A 48 -7.96 -0.60 -2.16
N TYR A 49 -8.55 -0.43 -3.33
CA TYR A 49 -10.01 -0.30 -3.48
C TYR A 49 -10.71 -1.61 -3.13
N ASP A 50 -10.01 -2.72 -3.34
CA ASP A 50 -10.58 -4.06 -3.47
C ASP A 50 -10.68 -4.82 -2.16
N PHE A 51 -10.48 -4.18 -1.00
CA PHE A 51 -10.62 -4.78 0.34
C PHE A 51 -12.07 -5.15 0.71
N ASN A 52 -12.82 -5.61 -0.28
CA ASN A 52 -14.19 -6.08 -0.30
C ASN A 52 -14.19 -7.50 -0.91
N ASN A 53 -15.34 -8.03 -1.32
CA ASN A 53 -15.41 -9.31 -2.01
C ASN A 53 -14.91 -9.22 -3.46
N HIS A 54 -13.58 -9.19 -3.60
CA HIS A 54 -12.87 -9.09 -4.87
C HIS A 54 -11.68 -10.07 -4.92
N PRO A 55 -11.29 -10.59 -6.10
CA PRO A 55 -10.16 -11.52 -6.24
C PRO A 55 -8.85 -11.04 -5.59
N THR A 56 -8.56 -9.74 -5.64
CA THR A 56 -7.42 -9.14 -4.93
C THR A 56 -7.44 -9.53 -3.45
N THR A 57 -8.57 -9.34 -2.77
CA THR A 57 -8.72 -9.68 -1.35
C THR A 57 -8.63 -11.16 -1.09
N HIS A 58 -9.22 -12.00 -1.95
CA HIS A 58 -9.13 -13.45 -1.81
C HIS A 58 -7.69 -13.95 -1.80
N LEU A 59 -6.80 -13.27 -2.54
CA LEU A 59 -5.38 -13.61 -2.62
C LEU A 59 -4.54 -13.03 -1.47
N VAL A 60 -4.84 -11.81 -1.03
CA VAL A 60 -3.98 -11.09 -0.08
C VAL A 60 -4.43 -11.19 1.37
N GLU A 61 -5.67 -11.63 1.66
CA GLU A 61 -6.18 -11.65 3.03
C GLU A 61 -5.35 -12.52 3.99
N ALA A 62 -4.74 -13.59 3.48
CA ALA A 62 -3.87 -14.47 4.25
C ALA A 62 -2.55 -13.80 4.68
N LEU A 63 -2.10 -12.76 3.98
CA LEU A 63 -0.87 -12.03 4.34
C LEU A 63 -1.01 -11.36 5.71
N PHE A 64 -2.18 -10.77 5.99
CA PHE A 64 -2.45 -10.12 7.27
C PHE A 64 -2.50 -11.11 8.43
N VAL A 65 -2.79 -12.38 8.17
CA VAL A 65 -2.78 -13.44 9.19
C VAL A 65 -1.37 -13.96 9.48
N HIS A 66 -0.50 -13.96 8.48
CA HIS A 66 0.77 -14.70 8.52
C HIS A 66 2.02 -13.83 8.58
N HIS A 67 1.90 -12.50 8.54
CA HIS A 67 3.04 -11.64 8.83
C HIS A 67 3.59 -11.91 10.23
N ASP A 68 4.91 -12.00 10.34
CA ASP A 68 5.57 -12.07 11.63
C ASP A 68 5.39 -10.72 12.34
N ALA A 69 4.48 -10.69 13.31
CA ALA A 69 4.18 -9.48 14.07
C ALA A 69 5.38 -8.99 14.90
N SER A 70 6.47 -9.76 15.06
CA SER A 70 7.70 -9.28 15.68
C SER A 70 8.57 -8.44 14.73
N GLU A 71 8.44 -8.67 13.42
CA GLU A 71 9.22 -7.97 12.38
C GLU A 71 8.40 -6.93 11.62
N PHE A 72 7.09 -7.13 11.49
CA PHE A 72 6.22 -6.32 10.64
C PHE A 72 5.03 -5.71 11.39
N GLU A 73 4.62 -4.52 10.93
CA GLU A 73 3.39 -3.84 11.35
C GLU A 73 2.57 -3.56 10.08
N SER A 74 1.42 -4.21 9.95
CA SER A 74 0.59 -4.20 8.75
C SER A 74 -0.50 -3.12 8.79
N HIS A 75 -0.54 -2.29 7.75
CA HIS A 75 -1.54 -1.26 7.56
C HIS A 75 -2.36 -1.57 6.30
N ALA A 76 -3.61 -2.00 6.47
CA ALA A 76 -4.57 -2.16 5.39
C ALA A 76 -5.30 -0.83 5.16
N ILE A 77 -5.06 -0.20 4.01
CA ILE A 77 -5.59 1.12 3.67
C ILE A 77 -6.61 0.96 2.54
N SER A 78 -7.89 1.08 2.87
CA SER A 78 -8.97 0.96 1.90
C SER A 78 -9.48 2.32 1.44
N PHE A 79 -9.60 2.50 0.14
CA PHE A 79 -10.30 3.63 -0.48
C PHE A 79 -11.53 3.19 -1.27
N GLY A 80 -11.96 1.94 -1.07
CA GLY A 80 -13.22 1.40 -1.60
C GLY A 80 -14.27 1.26 -0.52
N LYS A 81 -15.54 1.27 -0.93
CA LYS A 81 -16.70 1.19 -0.02
C LYS A 81 -16.71 -0.12 0.76
N ASP A 82 -17.09 -0.07 2.04
CA ASP A 82 -17.42 -1.27 2.80
C ASP A 82 -18.65 -1.97 2.21
N ASP A 83 -18.48 -3.23 1.83
CA ASP A 83 -19.51 -4.10 1.27
C ASP A 83 -20.18 -5.01 2.31
N GLY A 84 -19.75 -4.94 3.57
CA GLY A 84 -20.27 -5.73 4.69
C GLY A 84 -19.88 -7.21 4.66
N THR A 85 -19.03 -7.62 3.73
CA THR A 85 -18.70 -9.03 3.51
C THR A 85 -17.71 -9.57 4.54
N ASN A 86 -17.64 -10.89 4.66
CA ASN A 86 -16.70 -11.54 5.56
C ASN A 86 -15.24 -11.29 5.15
N PHE A 87 -14.97 -11.03 3.87
CA PHE A 87 -13.65 -10.65 3.37
C PHE A 87 -13.18 -9.33 3.98
N ARG A 88 -14.01 -8.28 3.92
CA ARG A 88 -13.73 -7.01 4.61
C ARG A 88 -13.49 -7.23 6.10
N LYS A 89 -14.41 -7.94 6.77
CA LYS A 89 -14.34 -8.17 8.21
C LYS A 89 -13.06 -8.89 8.62
N ARG A 90 -12.59 -9.86 7.83
CA ARG A 90 -11.34 -10.56 8.10
C ARG A 90 -10.15 -9.62 7.99
N ILE A 91 -10.02 -8.82 6.93
CA ILE A 91 -8.93 -7.84 6.82
C ILE A 91 -8.93 -6.88 8.02
N VAL A 92 -10.10 -6.35 8.40
CA VAL A 92 -10.23 -5.46 9.56
C VAL A 92 -9.78 -6.14 10.86
N ALA A 93 -10.04 -7.44 11.00
CA ALA A 93 -9.71 -8.19 12.20
C ALA A 93 -8.25 -8.68 12.24
N THR A 94 -7.59 -8.82 11.09
CA THR A 94 -6.25 -9.45 10.99
C THR A 94 -5.14 -8.45 10.72
N ALA A 95 -5.39 -7.33 10.05
CA ALA A 95 -4.40 -6.27 9.92
C ALA A 95 -4.17 -5.58 11.27
N ASP A 96 -2.92 -5.18 11.56
CA ASP A 96 -2.62 -4.42 12.78
C ASP A 96 -3.38 -3.09 12.81
N TYR A 97 -3.50 -2.45 11.64
CA TYR A 97 -4.29 -1.24 11.45
C TYR A 97 -5.08 -1.26 10.16
N PHE A 98 -6.40 -1.08 10.27
CA PHE A 98 -7.27 -0.80 9.13
C PHE A 98 -7.57 0.70 9.03
N HIS A 99 -7.40 1.28 7.84
CA HIS A 99 -7.68 2.70 7.56
C HIS A 99 -8.77 2.75 6.48
N ASP A 100 -9.98 3.15 6.87
CA ASP A 100 -11.05 3.45 5.92
C ASP A 100 -10.90 4.90 5.42
N MET A 101 -10.66 5.03 4.12
CA MET A 101 -10.43 6.29 3.42
C MET A 101 -11.37 6.43 2.23
N ALA A 102 -12.47 5.67 2.18
CA ALA A 102 -13.41 5.66 1.05
C ALA A 102 -14.06 7.04 0.80
N THR A 103 -14.15 7.88 1.82
CA THR A 103 -14.73 9.23 1.77
C THR A 103 -13.69 10.34 1.73
N PHE A 104 -12.40 10.01 1.73
CA PHE A 104 -11.34 10.99 1.79
C PHE A 104 -11.09 11.57 0.39
N SER A 105 -10.85 12.88 0.33
CA SER A 105 -10.18 13.48 -0.81
C SER A 105 -8.72 13.00 -0.91
N HIS A 106 -8.12 13.15 -2.09
CA HIS A 106 -6.71 12.79 -2.29
C HIS A 106 -5.77 13.53 -1.32
N ALA A 107 -6.05 14.81 -1.03
CA ALA A 107 -5.25 15.61 -0.10
C ALA A 107 -5.35 15.07 1.33
N GLU A 108 -6.57 14.82 1.82
CA GLU A 108 -6.80 14.22 3.14
C GLU A 108 -6.14 12.85 3.25
N ALA A 109 -6.15 12.08 2.16
CA ALA A 109 -5.53 10.78 2.15
C ALA A 109 -4.02 10.86 2.33
N VAL A 110 -3.36 11.73 1.55
CA VAL A 110 -1.92 11.97 1.66
C VAL A 110 -1.55 12.44 3.07
N ASP A 111 -2.30 13.36 3.64
CA ASP A 111 -2.02 13.91 4.98
C ASP A 111 -2.25 12.91 6.10
N SER A 112 -3.23 12.01 5.95
CA SER A 112 -3.44 10.90 6.88
C SER A 112 -2.24 9.95 6.90
N ILE A 113 -1.71 9.59 5.73
CA ILE A 113 -0.60 8.63 5.61
C ILE A 113 0.71 9.25 6.12
N LYS A 114 0.99 10.52 5.78
CA LYS A 114 2.21 11.22 6.22
C LYS A 114 2.32 11.33 7.73
N ARG A 115 1.20 11.48 8.45
CA ARG A 115 1.17 11.60 9.92
C ARG A 115 1.42 10.27 10.65
N LYS A 116 1.23 9.14 9.97
CA LYS A 116 1.41 7.78 10.53
C LYS A 116 2.74 7.13 10.10
N ALA A 117 3.48 7.76 9.19
CA ALA A 117 4.77 7.31 8.67
C ALA A 117 5.94 7.72 9.57
#